data_AF-A0A7W8CYK6-F1
#
_entry.id   AF-A0A7W8CYK6-F1
#
_cell.length_a   1.000
_cell.length_b   1.000
_cell.length_c   1.000
_cell.angle_alpha   90.00
_cell.angle_beta   90.00
_cell.angle_gamma   90.00
#
_symmetry.space_group_name_H-M   'P 1'
#
loop_
_entity.id
_entity.type
_entity.pdbx_description
1 polymer ?
#
loop_
_entity_poly.entity_id
_entity_poly.type
_entity_poly.pdbx_seq_one_letter_code
_entity_poly.pdbx_strand_id
1 'polypeptide(L)'
;MDLFCRIEWTSHSVIINDLKNAEKRLDELIDIYKDCNIPIFTEFGCLLTRYHDSIVNSFIYVKDKNITEAALRRLSNGPLESFNNFPSALRAQSHGISNFQFNRNRILWALRDDAPMRLIPRPDKEIHKPGKKRGSYKKTKKSRQ
;
A
#
# COMPACT_ATOMS: atom_id res chain seq x y z
N MET A 1 25.46 -11.54 27.53
CA MET A 1 24.62 -12.18 26.50
C MET A 1 24.13 -11.08 25.56
N ASP A 2 25.05 -10.55 24.76
CA ASP A 2 24.76 -9.55 23.72
C ASP A 2 25.63 -9.92 22.51
N LEU A 3 25.14 -10.87 21.72
CA LEU A 3 25.89 -11.39 20.57
C LEU A 3 24.99 -11.62 19.34
N PHE A 4 24.01 -10.74 19.11
CA PHE A 4 23.12 -10.86 17.94
C PHE A 4 22.79 -9.53 17.23
N CYS A 5 23.69 -8.54 17.29
CA CYS A 5 23.55 -7.30 16.52
C CYS A 5 24.86 -6.89 15.85
N ARG A 6 25.41 -7.79 15.04
CA ARG A 6 26.52 -7.48 14.13
C ARG A 6 26.37 -8.26 12.82
N ILE A 7 25.39 -7.85 12.03
CA ILE A 7 25.46 -8.07 10.58
C ILE A 7 26.16 -6.83 10.04
N GLU A 8 27.43 -7.00 9.73
CA GLU A 8 28.24 -6.03 9.02
C GLU A 8 27.57 -5.74 7.68
N TRP A 9 27.10 -4.51 7.51
CA TRP A 9 26.80 -3.96 6.20
C TRP A 9 28.13 -3.84 5.47
N THR A 10 28.47 -4.86 4.69
CA THR A 10 29.63 -4.79 3.81
C THR A 10 29.38 -3.69 2.78
N SER A 11 30.20 -2.64 2.92
CA SER A 11 30.70 -1.70 1.92
C SER A 11 29.84 -1.47 0.68
N HIS A 12 29.35 -0.23 0.53
CA HIS A 12 28.98 0.45 -0.72
C HIS A 12 29.23 -0.39 -1.98
N SER A 13 28.33 -1.33 -2.26
CA SER A 13 28.32 -1.96 -3.56
C SER A 13 27.89 -0.88 -4.54
N VAL A 14 28.74 -0.62 -5.53
CA VAL A 14 28.32 0.10 -6.73
C VAL A 14 26.96 -0.47 -7.11
N ILE A 15 25.96 0.40 -7.27
CA ILE A 15 24.65 -0.04 -7.76
C ILE A 15 24.86 -0.40 -9.23
N ILE A 16 25.31 -1.63 -9.47
CA ILE A 16 25.55 -2.14 -10.81
C ILE A 16 24.17 -2.48 -11.37
N ASN A 17 23.73 -1.74 -12.39
CA ASN A 17 22.58 -2.06 -13.20
C ASN A 17 22.88 -3.31 -14.06
N ASP A 18 22.96 -4.47 -13.41
CA ASP A 18 23.26 -5.75 -14.06
C ASP A 18 21.97 -6.57 -14.24
N LEU A 19 21.25 -6.24 -15.30
CA LEU A 19 20.01 -6.93 -15.68
C LEU A 19 20.24 -8.42 -15.95
N LYS A 20 21.39 -8.78 -16.54
CA LYS A 20 21.72 -10.15 -16.93
C LYS A 20 21.94 -11.04 -15.72
N ASN A 21 22.67 -10.53 -14.72
CA ASN A 21 22.83 -11.28 -13.47
C ASN A 21 21.51 -11.38 -12.70
N ALA A 22 20.65 -10.34 -12.73
CA ALA A 22 19.33 -10.41 -12.10
C ALA A 22 18.42 -11.46 -12.75
N GLU A 23 18.39 -11.51 -14.08
CA GLU A 23 17.67 -12.53 -14.87
C GLU A 23 18.16 -13.95 -14.52
N LYS A 24 19.47 -14.18 -14.61
CA LYS A 24 20.06 -15.48 -14.27
C LYS A 24 19.73 -15.93 -12.84
N ARG A 25 19.79 -15.01 -11.88
CA ARG A 25 19.45 -15.29 -10.47
C ARG A 25 17.97 -15.61 -10.28
N LEU A 26 17.09 -14.98 -11.07
CA LEU A 26 15.67 -15.27 -11.06
C LEU A 26 15.39 -16.67 -11.60
N ASP A 27 16.06 -17.07 -12.69
CA ASP A 27 15.96 -18.43 -13.24
C ASP A 27 16.41 -19.48 -12.20
N GLU A 28 17.57 -19.28 -11.59
CA GLU A 28 18.07 -20.16 -10.51
C GLU A 28 17.05 -20.29 -9.37
N LEU A 29 16.39 -19.19 -9.00
CA LEU A 29 15.37 -19.17 -7.95
C LEU A 29 14.07 -19.90 -8.35
N ILE A 30 13.64 -19.73 -9.61
CA ILE A 30 12.47 -20.42 -10.16
C ILE A 30 12.68 -21.93 -10.12
N ASP A 31 13.86 -22.40 -10.50
CA ASP A 31 14.21 -23.82 -10.50
C ASP A 31 14.16 -24.39 -9.08
N ILE A 32 14.78 -23.70 -8.10
CA ILE A 32 14.71 -24.09 -6.68
C ILE A 32 13.27 -24.22 -6.19
N TYR A 33 12.40 -23.26 -6.51
CA TYR A 33 11.00 -23.30 -6.07
C TYR A 33 10.18 -24.39 -6.76
N LYS A 34 10.47 -24.70 -8.04
CA LYS A 34 9.79 -25.78 -8.76
C LYS A 34 10.24 -27.16 -8.30
N ASP A 35 11.52 -27.31 -7.99
CA ASP A 35 12.11 -28.56 -7.49
C ASP A 35 11.71 -28.84 -6.03
N CYS A 36 11.17 -27.86 -5.30
CA CYS A 36 10.59 -28.09 -3.99
C CYS A 36 9.39 -29.05 -4.09
N ASN A 37 9.43 -30.16 -3.33
CA ASN A 37 8.32 -31.12 -3.24
C ASN A 37 7.14 -30.62 -2.37
N ILE A 38 6.94 -29.30 -2.29
CA ILE A 38 5.88 -28.66 -1.50
C ILE A 38 5.01 -27.86 -2.48
N PRO A 39 3.71 -28.21 -2.64
CA PRO A 39 2.85 -27.63 -3.67
C PRO A 39 2.83 -26.10 -3.70
N ILE A 40 2.80 -25.45 -2.52
CA ILE A 40 2.79 -23.97 -2.43
C ILE A 40 4.02 -23.33 -3.06
N PHE A 41 5.18 -23.97 -2.95
CA PHE A 41 6.43 -23.46 -3.53
C PHE A 41 6.49 -23.72 -5.03
N THR A 42 6.02 -24.89 -5.48
CA THR A 42 5.89 -25.17 -6.90
C THR A 42 4.94 -24.19 -7.60
N GLU A 43 3.78 -23.93 -7.00
CA GLU A 43 2.82 -22.93 -7.49
C GLU A 43 3.45 -21.52 -7.53
N PHE A 44 4.22 -21.16 -6.50
CA PHE A 44 4.95 -19.90 -6.47
C PHE A 44 6.00 -19.82 -7.59
N GLY A 45 6.77 -20.88 -7.84
CA GLY A 45 7.71 -20.96 -8.96
C GLY A 45 7.03 -20.81 -10.32
N CYS A 46 5.85 -21.40 -10.50
CA CYS A 46 5.01 -21.20 -11.70
C CYS A 46 4.56 -19.74 -11.84
N LEU A 47 4.21 -19.08 -10.74
CA LEU A 47 3.85 -17.66 -10.73
C LEU A 47 5.04 -16.77 -11.11
N LEU A 48 6.22 -17.04 -10.56
CA LEU A 48 7.45 -16.33 -10.93
C LEU A 48 7.77 -16.51 -12.41
N THR A 49 7.61 -17.72 -12.96
CA THR A 49 7.78 -17.99 -14.39
C THR A 49 6.82 -17.16 -15.24
N ARG A 50 5.54 -17.07 -14.84
CA ARG A 50 4.51 -16.32 -15.57
C ARG A 50 4.83 -14.82 -15.65
N TYR A 51 5.42 -14.26 -14.59
CA TYR A 51 5.73 -12.83 -14.50
C TYR A 51 7.23 -12.53 -14.69
N HIS A 52 7.99 -13.49 -15.20
CA HIS A 52 9.46 -13.44 -15.30
C HIS A 52 9.95 -12.10 -15.87
N ASP A 53 9.54 -11.77 -17.11
CA ASP A 53 10.00 -10.57 -17.79
C ASP A 53 9.58 -9.28 -17.07
N SER A 54 8.41 -9.29 -16.41
CA SER A 54 7.94 -8.15 -15.63
C SER A 54 8.81 -7.92 -14.40
N ILE A 55 9.25 -9.00 -13.75
CA ILE A 55 10.15 -8.97 -12.60
C ILE A 55 11.54 -8.51 -13.04
N VAL A 56 12.09 -9.06 -14.12
CA VAL A 56 13.38 -8.63 -14.69
C VAL A 56 13.35 -7.14 -15.04
N ASN A 57 12.29 -6.69 -15.72
CA ASN A 57 12.12 -5.29 -16.07
C ASN A 57 11.98 -4.35 -14.85
N SER A 58 11.56 -4.86 -13.70
CA SER A 58 11.49 -4.06 -12.46
C SER A 58 12.87 -3.65 -11.92
N PHE A 59 13.95 -4.30 -12.38
CA PHE A 59 15.33 -3.95 -12.03
C PHE A 59 15.91 -2.84 -12.92
N ILE A 60 15.20 -2.39 -13.95
CA ILE A 60 15.66 -1.32 -14.84
C ILE A 60 15.71 0.02 -14.08
N TYR A 61 16.85 0.70 -14.21
CA TYR A 61 17.04 2.06 -13.71
C TYR A 61 16.73 3.10 -14.79
N VAL A 62 16.03 4.16 -14.41
CA VAL A 62 15.68 5.29 -15.27
C VAL A 62 16.46 6.53 -14.82
N LYS A 63 16.92 7.34 -15.76
CA LYS A 63 17.55 8.63 -15.47
C LYS A 63 16.50 9.60 -14.93
N ASP A 64 16.73 10.17 -13.76
CA ASP A 64 15.87 11.23 -13.26
C ASP A 64 16.09 12.51 -14.07
N LYS A 65 15.00 13.14 -14.53
CA LYS A 65 15.04 14.40 -15.28
C LYS A 65 15.24 15.62 -14.36
N ASN A 66 15.01 15.45 -13.06
CA ASN A 66 14.91 16.55 -12.09
C ASN A 66 16.16 16.70 -11.19
N ILE A 67 17.24 15.94 -11.42
CA ILE A 67 18.48 16.01 -10.63
C ILE A 67 19.64 16.41 -11.54
N THR A 68 20.40 17.41 -11.09
CA THR A 68 21.53 18.04 -11.79
C THR A 68 22.70 17.08 -11.99
N GLU A 69 22.82 16.08 -11.13
CA GLU A 69 23.68 14.91 -11.31
C GLU A 69 22.85 13.76 -11.89
N ALA A 70 23.42 12.98 -12.81
CA ALA A 70 22.76 11.87 -13.50
C ALA A 70 22.44 10.69 -12.54
N ALA A 71 21.58 10.92 -11.55
CA ALA A 71 21.13 9.92 -10.61
C ALA A 71 20.20 8.94 -11.34
N LEU A 72 20.66 7.70 -11.45
CA LEU A 72 19.84 6.58 -11.89
C LEU A 72 18.93 6.17 -10.73
N ARG A 73 17.62 6.14 -10.98
CA ARG A 73 16.62 5.70 -9.99
C ARG A 73 15.84 4.51 -10.53
N ARG A 74 15.66 3.49 -9.68
CA ARG A 74 14.72 2.41 -9.94
C ARG A 74 13.30 2.91 -9.70
N LEU A 75 12.34 2.45 -10.51
CA LEU A 75 10.93 2.74 -10.25
C LEU A 75 10.53 2.16 -8.89
N SER A 76 10.18 3.02 -7.94
CA SER A 76 9.79 2.59 -6.61
C SER A 76 8.31 2.23 -6.56
N ASN A 77 7.96 1.21 -5.77
CA ASN A 77 6.56 0.92 -5.42
C ASN A 77 5.99 1.90 -4.39
N GLY A 78 6.83 2.75 -3.78
CA GLY A 78 6.44 3.68 -2.71
C GLY A 78 5.21 4.53 -3.03
N PRO A 79 5.07 5.12 -4.23
CA PRO A 79 3.85 5.85 -4.59
C PRO A 79 2.59 4.97 -4.55
N LEU A 80 2.63 3.77 -5.14
CA LEU A 80 1.49 2.83 -5.14
C LEU A 80 1.17 2.33 -3.73
N GLU A 81 2.20 2.05 -2.92
CA GLU A 81 2.04 1.66 -1.52
C GLU A 81 1.41 2.78 -0.70
N SER A 82 1.84 4.02 -0.90
CA SER A 82 1.24 5.20 -0.27
C SER A 82 -0.25 5.34 -0.61
N PHE A 83 -0.61 5.15 -1.88
CA PHE A 83 -2.01 5.13 -2.30
C PHE A 83 -2.81 4.01 -1.64
N ASN A 84 -2.25 2.80 -1.51
CA ASN A 84 -2.94 1.66 -0.89
C ASN A 84 -3.06 1.77 0.63
N ASN A 85 -2.12 2.47 1.28
CA ASN A 85 -2.15 2.71 2.72
C ASN A 85 -3.36 3.54 3.15
N PHE A 86 -3.78 4.50 2.32
CA PHE A 86 -4.87 5.41 2.68
C PHE A 86 -6.24 4.70 2.85
N PRO A 87 -6.74 3.92 1.87
CA PRO A 87 -7.96 3.13 2.07
C PRO A 87 -7.84 2.10 3.21
N SER A 88 -6.66 1.51 3.39
CA SER A 88 -6.44 0.54 4.47
C SER A 88 -6.54 1.18 5.86
N ALA A 89 -5.93 2.35 6.04
CA ALA A 89 -6.02 3.13 7.26
C ALA A 89 -7.47 3.58 7.56
N LEU A 90 -8.19 4.07 6.55
CA LEU A 90 -9.59 4.47 6.72
C LEU A 90 -10.48 3.29 7.13
N ARG A 91 -10.29 2.12 6.51
CA ARG A 91 -11.00 0.89 6.87
C ARG A 91 -10.71 0.47 8.31
N ALA A 92 -9.46 0.59 8.76
CA ALA A 92 -9.08 0.28 10.14
C ALA A 92 -9.77 1.23 11.13
N GLN A 93 -9.77 2.53 10.85
CA GLN A 93 -10.40 3.53 11.71
C GLN A 93 -11.93 3.46 11.70
N SER A 94 -12.55 2.96 10.63
CA SER A 94 -14.01 2.84 10.53
C SER A 94 -14.58 1.60 11.24
N HIS A 95 -13.73 0.68 11.73
CA HIS A 95 -14.14 -0.61 12.31
C HIS A 95 -15.14 -1.39 11.43
N GLY A 96 -14.92 -1.34 10.11
CA GLY A 96 -15.80 -1.97 9.12
C GLY A 96 -16.50 -0.97 8.20
N ILE A 97 -17.00 -1.47 7.07
CA ILE A 97 -17.66 -0.65 6.04
C ILE A 97 -18.99 -1.33 5.70
N SER A 98 -20.10 -0.68 6.04
CA SER A 98 -21.45 -1.19 5.76
C SER A 98 -22.06 -0.62 4.48
N ASN A 99 -21.57 0.53 4.00
CA ASN A 99 -22.08 1.21 2.82
C ASN A 99 -20.91 1.64 1.91
N PHE A 100 -20.73 0.91 0.81
CA PHE A 100 -19.66 1.16 -0.15
C PHE A 100 -19.72 2.58 -0.73
N GLN A 101 -20.90 3.02 -1.18
CA GLN A 101 -21.06 4.33 -1.81
C GLN A 101 -20.70 5.48 -0.87
N PHE A 102 -21.12 5.38 0.39
CA PHE A 102 -20.79 6.36 1.41
C PHE A 102 -19.28 6.38 1.71
N ASN A 103 -18.65 5.21 1.83
CA ASN A 103 -17.22 5.12 2.11
C ASN A 103 -16.37 5.62 0.93
N ARG A 104 -16.72 5.23 -0.30
CA ARG A 104 -16.09 5.74 -1.53
C ARG A 104 -16.13 7.27 -1.57
N ASN A 105 -17.29 7.87 -1.30
CA ASN A 105 -17.43 9.33 -1.32
C ASN A 105 -16.58 10.01 -0.23
N ARG A 106 -16.40 9.38 0.94
CA ARG A 106 -15.51 9.88 1.99
C ARG A 106 -14.04 9.81 1.61
N ILE A 107 -13.60 8.69 1.02
CA ILE A 107 -12.24 8.53 0.50
C ILE A 107 -11.94 9.62 -0.54
N LEU A 108 -12.84 9.77 -1.52
CA LEU A 108 -12.70 10.79 -2.57
C LEU A 108 -12.72 12.21 -2.03
N TRP A 109 -13.48 12.47 -0.96
CA TRP A 109 -13.49 13.77 -0.31
C TRP A 109 -12.18 14.07 0.42
N ALA A 110 -11.65 13.10 1.16
CA ALA A 110 -10.45 13.28 1.96
C ALA A 110 -9.14 13.35 1.14
N LEU A 111 -9.15 12.83 -0.10
CA LEU A 111 -8.03 12.90 -1.05
C LEU A 111 -8.06 14.14 -1.95
N ARG A 112 -9.05 15.03 -1.83
CA ARG A 112 -9.08 16.28 -2.60
C ARG A 112 -8.35 17.38 -1.84
N ASP A 113 -7.35 17.97 -2.48
CA ASP A 113 -6.65 19.14 -1.95
C ASP A 113 -7.51 20.41 -2.11
N ASP A 114 -8.14 20.60 -3.28
CA ASP A 114 -8.94 21.80 -3.63
C ASP A 114 -10.41 21.45 -3.94
N ALA A 115 -11.15 20.94 -2.96
CA ALA A 115 -12.57 20.66 -3.18
C ALA A 115 -13.36 21.97 -3.31
N PRO A 116 -13.98 22.29 -4.47
CA PRO A 116 -14.83 23.48 -4.57
C PRO A 116 -16.03 23.30 -3.64
N MET A 117 -16.18 24.22 -2.68
CA MET A 117 -17.40 24.29 -1.89
C MET A 117 -18.57 24.57 -2.84
N ARG A 118 -19.63 23.78 -2.72
CA ARG A 118 -20.87 24.10 -3.43
C ARG A 118 -21.37 25.45 -2.94
N LEU A 119 -21.57 26.40 -3.86
CA LEU A 119 -22.13 27.71 -3.53
C LEU A 119 -23.55 27.60 -2.95
N ILE A 120 -24.31 26.60 -3.39
CA ILE A 120 -25.65 26.31 -2.91
C ILE A 120 -25.60 25.01 -2.07
N PRO A 121 -25.90 25.07 -0.76
CA PRO A 121 -26.02 23.88 0.08
C PRO A 121 -27.10 22.94 -0.44
N ARG A 122 -26.92 21.63 -0.23
CA ARG A 122 -28.01 20.68 -0.48
C ARG A 122 -29.15 20.89 0.52
N PRO A 123 -30.40 20.63 0.13
CA PRO A 123 -31.52 20.69 1.06
C PRO A 123 -31.40 19.62 2.14
N ASP A 124 -31.80 19.94 3.37
CA ASP A 124 -31.67 19.08 4.56
C ASP A 124 -32.27 17.68 4.37
N LYS A 125 -33.37 17.58 3.60
CA LYS A 125 -34.04 16.31 3.29
C LYS A 125 -33.16 15.33 2.51
N GLU A 126 -32.21 15.82 1.72
CA GLU A 126 -31.25 14.98 0.99
C GLU A 126 -30.04 14.60 1.85
N ILE A 127 -29.68 15.42 2.82
CA ILE A 127 -28.51 15.22 3.69
C ILE A 127 -28.85 14.28 4.84
N HIS A 128 -29.98 14.54 5.51
CA HIS A 128 -30.41 13.80 6.69
C HIS A 128 -31.25 12.59 6.29
N LYS A 129 -30.68 11.40 6.47
CA LYS A 129 -31.46 10.17 6.43
C LYS A 129 -32.34 10.09 7.67
N PRO A 130 -33.65 9.78 7.57
CA PRO A 130 -34.48 9.55 8.73
C PRO A 130 -33.95 8.31 9.47
N GLY A 131 -33.23 8.56 10.56
CA GLY A 131 -32.72 7.52 11.45
C GLY A 131 -33.78 7.08 12.47
N LYS A 132 -33.52 5.97 13.17
CA LYS A 132 -34.30 5.61 14.36
C LYS A 132 -34.18 6.74 15.39
N LYS A 133 -35.28 7.10 16.05
CA LYS A 133 -35.24 8.03 17.19
C LYS A 133 -34.23 7.52 18.20
N ARG A 134 -33.29 8.38 18.60
CA ARG A 134 -32.31 8.08 19.65
C ARG A 134 -33.06 7.69 20.92
N GLY A 135 -32.63 6.62 21.60
CA GLY A 135 -33.18 6.23 22.89
C GLY A 135 -32.92 7.27 23.98
N SER A 136 -33.70 7.20 25.08
CA SER A 136 -33.51 8.07 26.24
C SER A 136 -32.13 7.87 26.85
N TYR A 137 -31.44 8.97 27.16
CA TYR A 137 -30.13 8.93 27.80
C TYR A 137 -30.29 8.68 29.31
N LYS A 138 -29.69 7.59 29.82
CA LYS A 138 -29.62 7.36 31.27
C LYS A 138 -28.57 8.29 31.88
N LYS A 139 -28.99 9.42 32.45
CA LYS A 139 -28.12 10.25 33.29
C LYS A 139 -28.06 9.63 34.68
N THR A 140 -26.89 9.16 35.09
CA THR A 140 -26.62 8.84 36.50
C THR A 140 -26.63 10.15 37.29
N LYS A 141 -27.57 10.30 38.23
CA LYS A 141 -27.54 11.41 39.18
C LYS A 141 -26.36 11.16 40.14
N LYS A 142 -25.25 11.90 40.00
CA LYS A 142 -24.26 11.99 41.08
C LYS A 142 -24.96 12.67 42.25
N SER A 143 -25.18 11.96 43.36
CA SER A 143 -25.55 12.59 44.62
C SER A 143 -24.42 13.54 44.99
N ARG A 144 -24.74 14.82 45.14
CA ARG A 144 -23.82 15.78 45.75
C ARG A 144 -23.64 15.33 47.20
N GLN A 145 -22.42 14.92 47.55
CA GLN A 145 -21.97 14.84 48.94
C GLN A 145 -21.78 16.26 49.47
#